data_AF-A0A6A0HE76-F1
#
_entry.id   AF-A0A6A0HE76-F1
#
_cell.length_a   1.000
_cell.length_b   1.000
_cell.length_c   1.000
_cell.angle_alpha   90.00
_cell.angle_beta   90.00
_cell.angle_gamma   90.00
#
_symmetry.space_group_name_H-M   'P 1'
#
loop_
_entity.id
_entity.type
_entity.pdbx_description
1 polymer ?
#
loop_
_entity_poly.entity_id
_entity_poly.type
_entity_poly.pdbx_seq_one_letter_code
_entity_poly.pdbx_strand_id
1 'polypeptide(L)'
;MSMSRAKRLPNACCKPESATAVSHKFSRRLSSAPRLAFDFSAGGTWARALNNMGHKSKSTQNQFKIFLSPFVFVSNFNQQERIMENNYLYKDLNYEINGCAFDAFKEVGVGFDEPRYHKFFHQNLLEKGLKAKYKAPLQAFYRNEKIADFEADEIVEDCIIVEAKAIQTDFIPENYAQLFTYLKLTKLRLGLLINFGLIQAKSKRVIFDEIRMGSTESWDDGFLSNFSRKPTLDLVLNSIRAVDQELGPGFHSKLYKAAVKIELGQKQINYDENVLIPIESQRVQVDPMEIDFWMVDGAFLLAILAGKDDMRKYDIYRMRSYLKHLKLNHGLIAYWNAKSLQLYGIHQP
;
A
#
# COMPACT_ATOMS: atom_id res chain seq x y z
N MET A 1 -32.28 -22.03 -37.62
CA MET A 1 -32.73 -21.15 -38.72
C MET A 1 -33.19 -19.85 -38.06
N SER A 2 -32.84 -18.63 -38.45
CA SER A 2 -31.87 -18.07 -39.38
C SER A 2 -31.67 -16.62 -38.95
N MET A 3 -30.49 -16.07 -39.21
CA MET A 3 -30.12 -14.67 -39.02
C MET A 3 -31.00 -13.67 -39.79
N SER A 4 -30.83 -12.40 -39.37
CA SER A 4 -30.80 -11.17 -40.18
C SER A 4 -32.11 -10.39 -40.37
N ARG A 5 -32.09 -9.09 -40.04
CA ARG A 5 -31.78 -8.04 -41.03
C ARG A 5 -31.61 -6.67 -40.39
N ALA A 6 -30.57 -5.98 -40.83
CA ALA A 6 -30.28 -4.58 -40.59
C ALA A 6 -31.27 -3.65 -41.33
N LYS A 7 -31.46 -2.44 -40.78
CA LYS A 7 -31.84 -1.24 -41.55
C LYS A 7 -30.95 -0.07 -41.13
N ARG A 8 -30.51 0.68 -42.14
CA ARG A 8 -29.54 1.79 -42.13
C ARG A 8 -30.26 3.11 -42.46
N LEU A 9 -29.73 4.19 -41.84
CA LEU A 9 -29.59 5.59 -42.33
C LEU A 9 -30.82 6.53 -42.34
N PRO A 10 -30.68 7.89 -42.43
CA PRO A 10 -29.45 8.73 -42.51
C PRO A 10 -29.39 10.07 -41.69
N ASN A 11 -28.18 10.65 -41.66
CA ASN A 11 -27.75 12.08 -41.77
C ASN A 11 -28.19 13.20 -40.80
N ALA A 12 -27.19 13.87 -40.18
CA ALA A 12 -26.90 15.33 -40.20
C ALA A 12 -25.67 15.60 -39.29
N CYS A 13 -24.46 15.92 -39.79
CA CYS A 13 -23.95 17.21 -40.27
C CYS A 13 -23.95 18.34 -39.20
N CYS A 14 -22.77 18.66 -38.64
CA CYS A 14 -22.25 20.02 -38.44
C CYS A 14 -20.87 20.02 -37.73
N LYS A 15 -19.85 20.57 -38.39
CA LYS A 15 -18.61 21.15 -37.82
C LYS A 15 -18.81 22.67 -37.68
N PRO A 16 -18.00 23.35 -36.85
CA PRO A 16 -17.03 24.32 -37.38
C PRO A 16 -15.65 24.14 -36.71
N GLU A 17 -14.53 24.13 -37.43
CA GLU A 17 -13.75 25.25 -37.97
C GLU A 17 -12.78 25.92 -36.98
N SER A 18 -11.60 26.15 -37.54
CA SER A 18 -10.28 26.51 -37.01
C SER A 18 -10.05 28.02 -36.86
N ALA A 19 -9.12 28.39 -35.97
CA ALA A 19 -8.40 29.66 -36.07
C ALA A 19 -6.92 29.51 -35.66
N THR A 20 -6.04 29.51 -36.66
CA THR A 20 -4.66 30.09 -36.66
C THR A 20 -4.76 31.62 -36.56
N ALA A 21 -3.82 32.47 -36.14
CA ALA A 21 -2.41 32.45 -35.72
C ALA A 21 -2.11 33.86 -35.12
N VAL A 22 -0.96 34.06 -34.44
CA VAL A 22 0.02 35.14 -34.69
C VAL A 22 1.08 35.19 -33.56
N SER A 23 2.33 35.29 -34.02
CA SER A 23 3.61 35.38 -33.34
C SER A 23 3.85 36.67 -32.55
N HIS A 24 4.67 36.60 -31.50
CA HIS A 24 5.72 37.62 -31.29
C HIS A 24 7.01 37.01 -30.71
N LYS A 25 8.10 37.19 -31.47
CA LYS A 25 9.50 37.03 -31.05
C LYS A 25 9.86 38.17 -30.10
N PHE A 26 10.58 37.88 -29.02
CA PHE A 26 11.64 38.77 -28.52
C PHE A 26 12.82 37.95 -28.02
N SER A 27 14.00 38.30 -28.53
CA SER A 27 15.30 37.70 -28.22
C SER A 27 16.16 38.71 -27.47
N ARG A 28 17.06 38.21 -26.61
CA ARG A 28 18.41 38.69 -26.17
C ARG A 28 18.64 38.23 -24.72
N ARG A 29 19.47 37.20 -24.52
CA ARG A 29 20.94 37.18 -24.26
C ARG A 29 21.37 37.64 -22.85
N LEU A 30 21.82 36.64 -22.08
CA LEU A 30 23.05 36.53 -21.26
C LEU A 30 23.38 37.59 -20.19
N SER A 31 23.54 37.12 -18.93
CA SER A 31 24.75 37.35 -18.11
C SER A 31 24.78 36.50 -16.82
N SER A 32 25.74 35.56 -16.79
CA SER A 32 26.66 35.17 -15.68
C SER A 32 26.22 35.08 -14.19
N ALA A 33 26.28 33.83 -13.68
CA ALA A 33 26.96 33.31 -12.46
C ALA A 33 26.50 33.73 -11.03
N PRO A 34 26.82 32.99 -9.95
CA PRO A 34 27.63 31.75 -9.85
C PRO A 34 26.95 30.55 -9.15
N ARG A 35 27.59 29.38 -9.30
CA ARG A 35 27.36 28.13 -8.57
C ARG A 35 27.92 28.23 -7.15
N LEU A 36 27.13 27.86 -6.15
CA LEU A 36 27.65 27.51 -4.82
C LEU A 36 27.73 25.98 -4.74
N ALA A 37 28.95 25.48 -4.84
CA ALA A 37 29.29 24.13 -4.40
C ALA A 37 29.46 24.18 -2.87
N PHE A 38 28.74 23.32 -2.15
CA PHE A 38 29.08 22.97 -0.78
C PHE A 38 29.51 21.51 -0.78
N ASP A 39 30.83 21.33 -0.70
CA ASP A 39 31.48 20.11 -0.27
C ASP A 39 31.69 20.22 1.24
N PHE A 40 31.21 19.27 2.03
CA PHE A 40 31.71 19.02 3.38
C PHE A 40 31.48 17.56 3.77
N SER A 41 32.52 16.78 3.56
CA SER A 41 32.93 15.67 4.42
C SER A 41 32.97 16.07 5.90
N ALA A 42 32.81 15.06 6.76
CA ALA A 42 33.04 15.02 8.23
C ALA A 42 31.82 15.30 9.11
N GLY A 43 31.49 14.29 9.92
CA GLY A 43 30.37 14.28 10.86
C GLY A 43 30.66 14.95 12.21
N GLY A 44 29.60 15.08 13.01
CA GLY A 44 29.70 15.50 14.40
C GLY A 44 28.60 16.48 14.84
N THR A 45 27.54 15.92 15.44
CA THR A 45 26.74 16.46 16.57
C THR A 45 26.21 17.91 16.51
N TRP A 46 24.95 18.06 16.04
CA TRP A 46 24.13 19.27 16.11
C TRP A 46 23.58 19.63 17.52
N ALA A 47 23.88 18.83 18.54
CA ALA A 47 23.28 18.97 19.88
C ALA A 47 23.94 20.04 20.80
N ARG A 48 24.82 20.91 20.28
CA ARG A 48 25.52 21.93 21.09
C ARG A 48 25.32 23.39 20.68
N ALA A 49 24.60 23.68 19.60
CA ALA A 49 24.42 25.06 19.12
C ALA A 49 23.11 25.75 19.59
N LEU A 50 22.15 25.00 20.18
CA LEU A 50 20.83 25.55 20.53
C LEU A 50 20.69 26.06 21.98
N ASN A 51 21.72 25.94 22.82
CA ASN A 51 21.64 26.34 24.24
C ASN A 51 22.23 27.74 24.55
N ASN A 52 22.59 28.54 23.55
CA ASN A 52 23.31 29.80 23.77
C ASN A 52 22.73 31.02 23.01
N MET A 53 21.40 31.11 22.88
CA MET A 53 20.74 32.36 22.46
C MET A 53 19.44 32.60 23.25
N GLY A 54 19.58 32.79 24.56
CA GLY A 54 18.59 33.48 25.38
C GLY A 54 19.05 34.91 25.65
N HIS A 55 18.13 35.87 25.49
CA HIS A 55 18.25 37.31 25.76
C HIS A 55 18.97 38.19 24.70
N LYS A 56 18.18 38.91 23.89
CA LYS A 56 18.06 40.39 23.96
C LYS A 56 17.06 40.98 22.95
N SER A 57 16.25 41.89 23.48
CA SER A 57 15.67 43.11 22.89
C SER A 57 14.59 43.04 21.79
N LYS A 58 13.41 43.56 22.16
CA LYS A 58 12.39 44.16 21.30
C LYS A 58 12.93 45.46 20.69
N SER A 59 13.15 45.53 19.37
CA SER A 59 12.99 46.73 18.52
C SER A 59 13.74 46.58 17.19
N THR A 60 13.04 46.11 16.16
CA THR A 60 13.20 46.60 14.78
C THR A 60 12.06 46.01 13.96
N GLN A 61 11.02 46.82 13.83
CA GLN A 61 9.91 46.60 12.93
C GLN A 61 10.37 46.72 11.48
N ASN A 62 9.71 45.93 10.62
CA ASN A 62 9.36 46.23 9.23
C ASN A 62 10.49 46.51 8.22
N GLN A 63 10.68 45.54 7.33
CA GLN A 63 10.69 45.66 5.85
C GLN A 63 11.01 44.23 5.36
N PHE A 64 10.08 43.44 4.83
CA PHE A 64 9.51 43.49 3.49
C PHE A 64 8.13 42.80 3.50
N LYS A 65 7.08 43.48 3.02
CA LYS A 65 5.79 42.87 2.69
C LYS A 65 5.82 42.47 1.21
N ILE A 66 5.76 41.17 0.93
CA ILE A 66 5.34 40.64 -0.37
C ILE A 66 4.00 39.93 -0.15
N PHE A 67 3.01 40.34 -0.93
CA PHE A 67 1.64 39.86 -0.92
C PHE A 67 1.56 38.40 -1.40
N LEU A 68 1.15 37.48 -0.53
CA LEU A 68 0.61 36.16 -0.91
C LEU A 68 -0.64 35.87 -0.05
N SER A 69 -1.67 35.39 -0.74
CA SER A 69 -3.04 35.04 -0.34
C SER A 69 -3.19 34.36 1.04
N PRO A 70 -4.31 34.57 1.79
CA PRO A 70 -4.48 34.02 3.13
C PRO A 70 -4.86 32.54 3.06
N PHE A 71 -3.87 31.65 3.06
CA PHE A 71 -4.07 30.30 3.55
C PHE A 71 -3.76 30.28 5.05
N VAL A 72 -4.80 30.02 5.84
CA VAL A 72 -4.82 30.00 7.30
C VAL A 72 -3.75 29.03 7.82
N PHE A 73 -2.60 29.56 8.24
CA PHE A 73 -1.62 28.84 9.04
C PHE A 73 -1.88 29.19 10.51
N VAL A 74 -2.96 28.63 11.06
CA VAL A 74 -3.27 28.74 12.49
C VAL A 74 -2.81 27.43 13.16
N SER A 75 -1.65 27.54 13.82
CA SER A 75 -1.24 26.80 15.01
C SER A 75 -1.58 25.29 15.09
N ASN A 76 -0.81 24.44 14.41
CA ASN A 76 -0.80 22.99 14.66
C ASN A 76 0.07 22.56 15.86
N PHE A 77 0.76 23.49 16.52
CA PHE A 77 1.61 23.15 17.68
C PHE A 77 0.80 22.75 18.93
N ASN A 78 -0.43 23.25 19.09
CA ASN A 78 -1.29 22.90 20.24
C ASN A 78 -2.11 21.61 20.06
N GLN A 79 -2.13 21.02 18.87
CA GLN A 79 -2.86 19.77 18.63
C GLN A 79 -2.01 18.54 19.00
N GLN A 80 -0.68 18.63 18.87
CA GLN A 80 0.26 17.59 19.27
C GLN A 80 0.36 17.41 20.79
N GLU A 81 0.27 18.50 21.59
CA GLU A 81 0.26 18.40 23.05
C GLU A 81 -1.05 17.82 23.60
N ARG A 82 -2.20 18.04 22.92
CA ARG A 82 -3.50 17.45 23.30
C ARG A 82 -3.62 15.94 23.03
N ILE A 83 -2.79 15.38 22.14
CA ILE A 83 -2.76 13.94 21.82
C ILE A 83 -2.00 13.14 22.89
N MET A 84 -1.25 13.81 23.77
CA MET A 84 -0.43 13.20 24.81
C MET A 84 -1.14 13.04 26.17
N GLU A 85 -2.42 13.40 26.29
CA GLU A 85 -3.24 13.03 27.46
C GLU A 85 -4.00 11.72 27.19
N ASN A 86 -3.31 10.61 27.50
CA ASN A 86 -3.85 9.28 27.84
C ASN A 86 -5.36 9.06 27.64
N ASN A 87 -5.79 8.78 26.42
CA ASN A 87 -7.00 7.98 26.22
C ASN A 87 -6.67 6.80 25.32
N TYR A 88 -6.30 5.68 25.96
CA TYR A 88 -6.13 4.38 25.29
C TYR A 88 -7.46 4.05 24.60
N LEU A 89 -7.55 4.25 23.28
CA LEU A 89 -8.81 4.15 22.53
C LEU A 89 -9.56 2.84 22.87
N TYR A 90 -10.75 2.90 23.46
CA TYR A 90 -11.49 1.71 23.89
C TYR A 90 -10.70 0.78 24.83
N LYS A 91 -10.02 1.34 25.84
CA LYS A 91 -9.18 0.59 26.80
C LYS A 91 -9.92 -0.58 27.44
N ASP A 92 -11.08 -0.29 28.02
CA ASP A 92 -11.84 -1.24 28.84
C ASP A 92 -12.44 -2.33 27.97
N LEU A 93 -13.04 -1.95 26.83
CA LEU A 93 -13.53 -2.90 25.83
C LEU A 93 -12.42 -3.82 25.30
N ASN A 94 -11.22 -3.29 25.04
CA ASN A 94 -10.07 -4.11 24.67
C ASN A 94 -9.69 -5.10 25.78
N TYR A 95 -9.77 -4.72 27.06
CA TYR A 95 -9.54 -5.64 28.17
C TYR A 95 -10.58 -6.76 28.21
N GLU A 96 -11.86 -6.43 28.02
CA GLU A 96 -12.95 -7.40 27.96
C GLU A 96 -12.81 -8.38 26.80
N ILE A 97 -12.49 -7.89 25.60
CA ILE A 97 -12.25 -8.72 24.42
C ILE A 97 -11.09 -9.68 24.66
N ASN A 98 -9.98 -9.20 25.23
CA ASN A 98 -8.84 -10.06 25.53
C ASN A 98 -9.20 -11.13 26.58
N GLY A 99 -10.02 -10.77 27.59
CA GLY A 99 -10.57 -11.74 28.55
C GLY A 99 -11.31 -12.88 27.84
N CYS A 100 -12.22 -12.54 26.92
CA CYS A 100 -12.97 -13.53 26.14
C CYS A 100 -12.05 -14.43 25.30
N ALA A 101 -10.98 -13.87 24.73
CA ALA A 101 -9.98 -14.65 23.99
C ALA A 101 -9.19 -15.60 24.90
N PHE A 102 -8.80 -15.18 26.10
CA PHE A 102 -8.13 -16.08 27.05
C PHE A 102 -9.04 -17.21 27.49
N ASP A 103 -10.31 -16.94 27.72
CA ASP A 103 -11.27 -17.98 28.12
C ASP A 103 -11.52 -18.97 26.95
N ALA A 104 -11.66 -18.47 25.72
CA ALA A 104 -11.77 -19.33 24.54
C ALA A 104 -10.54 -20.23 24.37
N PHE A 105 -9.34 -19.72 24.63
CA PHE A 105 -8.12 -20.53 24.61
C PHE A 105 -8.09 -21.61 25.69
N LYS A 106 -8.53 -21.30 26.92
CA LYS A 106 -8.61 -22.28 28.02
C LYS A 106 -9.60 -23.39 27.73
N GLU A 107 -10.74 -23.05 27.12
CA GLU A 107 -11.79 -24.01 26.79
C GLU A 107 -11.40 -24.94 25.64
N VAL A 108 -10.79 -24.38 24.58
CA VAL A 108 -10.37 -25.16 23.41
C VAL A 108 -9.09 -25.95 23.69
N GLY A 109 -8.12 -25.35 24.38
CA GLY A 109 -6.79 -25.93 24.58
C GLY A 109 -5.86 -25.77 23.36
N VAL A 110 -4.60 -26.17 23.51
CA VAL A 110 -3.55 -25.96 22.49
C VAL A 110 -3.69 -26.94 21.31
N GLY A 111 -3.40 -26.46 20.09
CA GLY A 111 -3.17 -27.32 18.91
C GLY A 111 -4.37 -27.53 18.01
N PHE A 112 -5.49 -26.87 18.28
CA PHE A 112 -6.68 -26.91 17.42
C PHE A 112 -6.60 -25.90 16.26
N ASP A 113 -7.48 -26.05 15.28
CA ASP A 113 -7.58 -25.19 14.11
C ASP A 113 -8.30 -23.87 14.41
N GLU A 114 -8.05 -22.88 13.55
CA GLU A 114 -8.56 -21.53 13.65
C GLU A 114 -10.11 -21.44 13.79
N PRO A 115 -10.93 -22.17 13.00
CA PRO A 115 -12.38 -22.09 13.11
C PRO A 115 -12.96 -22.47 14.48
N ARG A 116 -12.32 -23.41 15.20
CA ARG A 116 -12.75 -23.77 16.55
C ARG A 116 -12.58 -22.59 17.50
N TYR A 117 -11.40 -21.98 17.54
CA TYR A 117 -11.18 -20.80 18.38
C TYR A 117 -12.12 -19.65 18.03
N HIS A 118 -12.38 -19.42 16.74
CA HIS A 118 -13.28 -18.35 16.30
C HIS A 118 -14.68 -18.53 16.88
N LYS A 119 -15.21 -19.77 16.87
CA LYS A 119 -16.54 -20.06 17.40
C LYS A 119 -16.63 -19.85 18.90
N PHE A 120 -15.68 -20.37 19.68
CA PHE A 120 -15.66 -20.20 21.13
C PHE A 120 -15.45 -18.73 21.52
N PHE A 121 -14.54 -18.04 20.84
CA PHE A 121 -14.29 -16.61 21.06
C PHE A 121 -15.56 -15.77 20.80
N HIS A 122 -16.27 -16.03 19.70
CA HIS A 122 -17.54 -15.38 19.42
C HIS A 122 -18.57 -15.59 20.53
N GLN A 123 -18.73 -16.84 20.98
CA GLN A 123 -19.67 -17.18 22.06
C GLN A 123 -19.32 -16.45 23.35
N ASN A 124 -18.04 -16.41 23.72
CA ASN A 124 -17.58 -15.74 24.94
C ASN A 124 -17.84 -14.22 24.90
N LEU A 125 -17.72 -13.59 23.72
CA LEU A 125 -18.10 -12.18 23.55
C LEU A 125 -19.60 -11.96 23.81
N LEU A 126 -20.46 -12.81 23.24
CA LEU A 126 -21.92 -12.72 23.43
C LEU A 126 -22.33 -12.97 24.88
N GLU A 127 -21.73 -13.97 25.54
CA GLU A 127 -21.99 -14.28 26.96
C GLU A 127 -21.54 -13.15 27.89
N LYS A 128 -20.51 -12.40 27.49
CA LYS A 128 -20.09 -11.16 28.17
C LYS A 128 -21.06 -10.00 27.97
N GLY A 129 -22.07 -10.15 27.10
CA GLY A 129 -23.04 -9.13 26.75
C GLY A 129 -22.55 -8.14 25.69
N LEU A 130 -21.46 -8.44 24.99
CA LEU A 130 -20.91 -7.58 23.93
C LEU A 130 -21.64 -7.84 22.61
N LYS A 131 -21.89 -6.77 21.86
CA LYS A 131 -22.34 -6.85 20.47
C LYS A 131 -21.17 -7.27 19.59
N ALA A 132 -21.23 -8.48 19.04
CA ALA A 132 -20.21 -9.01 18.13
C ALA A 132 -20.83 -9.46 16.81
N LYS A 133 -20.26 -9.01 15.68
CA LYS A 133 -20.64 -9.47 14.34
C LYS A 133 -19.63 -10.52 13.87
N TYR A 134 -20.04 -11.78 13.96
CA TYR A 134 -19.24 -12.92 13.49
C TYR A 134 -19.16 -12.95 11.98
N LYS A 135 -17.96 -13.18 11.44
CA LYS A 135 -17.74 -13.38 9.99
C LYS A 135 -18.41 -12.29 9.15
N ALA A 136 -18.16 -11.04 9.52
CA ALA A 136 -18.82 -9.90 8.91
C ALA A 136 -18.34 -9.70 7.45
N PRO A 137 -19.24 -9.75 6.46
CA PRO A 137 -18.87 -9.56 5.06
C PRO A 137 -18.51 -8.10 4.79
N LEU A 138 -17.41 -7.90 4.07
CA LEU A 138 -16.89 -6.60 3.66
C LEU A 138 -16.66 -6.59 2.15
N GLN A 139 -17.01 -5.48 1.49
CA GLN A 139 -16.87 -5.33 0.05
C GLN A 139 -15.87 -4.22 -0.26
N ALA A 140 -14.99 -4.48 -1.22
CA ALA A 140 -14.04 -3.49 -1.70
C ALA A 140 -14.30 -3.13 -3.16
N PHE A 141 -14.20 -1.84 -3.44
CA PHE A 141 -14.50 -1.25 -4.74
C PHE A 141 -13.28 -0.49 -5.28
N TYR A 142 -13.15 -0.47 -6.59
CA TYR A 142 -12.20 0.35 -7.33
C TYR A 142 -12.88 0.82 -8.61
N ARG A 143 -12.81 2.12 -8.92
CA ARG A 143 -13.53 2.73 -10.05
C ARG A 143 -15.02 2.41 -10.09
N ASN A 144 -15.65 2.36 -8.91
CA ASN A 144 -17.04 1.95 -8.70
C ASN A 144 -17.38 0.49 -9.08
N GLU A 145 -16.39 -0.33 -9.40
CA GLU A 145 -16.56 -1.76 -9.63
C GLU A 145 -16.18 -2.55 -8.38
N LYS A 146 -16.96 -3.57 -8.03
CA LYS A 146 -16.62 -4.45 -6.90
C LYS A 146 -15.44 -5.34 -7.32
N ILE A 147 -14.33 -5.25 -6.60
CA ILE A 147 -13.08 -5.96 -6.95
C ILE A 147 -12.69 -7.08 -5.99
N ALA A 148 -13.24 -7.08 -4.77
CA ALA A 148 -13.01 -8.15 -3.82
C ALA A 148 -14.09 -8.19 -2.74
N ASP A 149 -14.40 -9.40 -2.28
CA ASP A 149 -15.10 -9.67 -1.04
C ASP A 149 -14.08 -10.11 0.03
N PHE A 150 -14.32 -9.67 1.26
CA PHE A 150 -13.57 -9.98 2.46
C PHE A 150 -14.54 -10.37 3.58
N GLU A 151 -14.00 -11.01 4.61
CA GLU A 151 -14.77 -11.43 5.78
C GLU A 151 -13.92 -11.15 7.03
N ALA A 152 -14.37 -10.22 7.87
CA ALA A 152 -13.72 -9.95 9.15
C ALA A 152 -14.19 -10.98 10.18
N ASP A 153 -13.27 -11.53 10.98
CA ASP A 153 -13.62 -12.57 11.95
C ASP A 153 -14.63 -12.06 12.98
N GLU A 154 -14.37 -10.87 13.55
CA GLU A 154 -15.30 -10.16 14.43
C GLU A 154 -15.26 -8.66 14.22
N ILE A 155 -16.43 -8.04 14.34
CA ILE A 155 -16.56 -6.61 14.61
C ILE A 155 -17.32 -6.44 15.93
N VAL A 156 -16.60 -5.96 16.95
CA VAL A 156 -17.11 -5.82 18.33
C VAL A 156 -17.50 -4.38 18.59
N GLU A 157 -18.71 -4.19 19.12
CA GLU A 157 -19.34 -2.90 19.46
C GLU A 157 -19.26 -1.86 18.33
N ASP A 158 -19.26 -2.33 17.07
CA ASP A 158 -19.07 -1.50 15.87
C ASP A 158 -17.85 -0.58 15.92
N CYS A 159 -16.83 -0.90 16.74
CA CYS A 159 -15.69 0.00 16.99
C CYS A 159 -14.32 -0.69 17.00
N ILE A 160 -14.27 -2.02 17.19
CA ILE A 160 -13.04 -2.82 17.17
C ILE A 160 -13.18 -3.97 16.18
N ILE A 161 -12.22 -4.13 15.28
CA ILE A 161 -12.09 -5.33 14.46
C ILE A 161 -11.17 -6.33 15.17
N VAL A 162 -11.53 -7.61 15.17
CA VAL A 162 -10.62 -8.67 15.57
C VAL A 162 -10.31 -9.54 14.36
N GLU A 163 -9.03 -9.79 14.15
CA GLU A 163 -8.51 -10.78 13.21
C GLU A 163 -7.84 -11.88 14.05
N ALA A 164 -8.41 -13.07 14.03
CA ALA A 164 -7.95 -14.19 14.82
C ALA A 164 -7.15 -15.18 13.98
N LYS A 165 -6.14 -15.80 14.59
CA LYS A 165 -5.20 -16.72 13.94
C LYS A 165 -4.91 -17.89 14.88
N ALA A 166 -4.61 -19.05 14.32
CA ALA A 166 -4.03 -20.16 15.07
C ALA A 166 -2.69 -20.59 14.45
N ILE A 167 -1.65 -19.76 14.62
CA ILE A 167 -0.32 -19.97 14.03
C ILE A 167 0.74 -20.23 15.10
N GLN A 168 1.70 -21.11 14.79
CA GLN A 168 2.80 -21.48 15.70
C GLN A 168 3.95 -20.45 15.71
N THR A 169 3.76 -19.29 15.10
CA THR A 169 4.74 -18.21 14.95
C THR A 169 4.16 -16.87 15.42
N ASP A 170 4.97 -15.80 15.45
CA ASP A 170 4.42 -14.45 15.61
C ASP A 170 3.74 -13.99 14.30
N PHE A 171 2.87 -12.98 14.39
CA PHE A 171 2.15 -12.46 13.23
C PHE A 171 3.10 -12.01 12.12
N ILE A 172 2.80 -12.41 10.89
CA ILE A 172 3.53 -12.02 9.67
C ILE A 172 2.92 -10.75 9.06
N PRO A 173 3.67 -9.98 8.23
CA PRO A 173 3.18 -8.74 7.62
C PRO A 173 1.82 -8.85 6.93
N GLU A 174 1.52 -10.01 6.34
CA GLU A 174 0.28 -10.32 5.65
C GLU A 174 -0.93 -10.30 6.60
N ASN A 175 -0.78 -10.74 7.86
CA ASN A 175 -1.85 -10.65 8.86
C ASN A 175 -2.21 -9.20 9.19
N TYR A 176 -1.22 -8.31 9.27
CA TYR A 176 -1.48 -6.88 9.49
C TYR A 176 -2.12 -6.23 8.27
N ALA A 177 -1.69 -6.58 7.05
CA ALA A 177 -2.29 -6.06 5.83
C ALA A 177 -3.77 -6.47 5.69
N GLN A 178 -4.12 -7.68 6.14
CA GLN A 178 -5.50 -8.13 6.25
C GLN A 178 -6.29 -7.29 7.26
N LEU A 179 -5.77 -7.11 8.49
CA LEU A 179 -6.42 -6.27 9.49
C LEU A 179 -6.58 -4.80 9.03
N PHE A 180 -5.55 -4.21 8.42
CA PHE A 180 -5.61 -2.86 7.87
C PHE A 180 -6.63 -2.73 6.75
N THR A 181 -6.78 -3.76 5.91
CA THR A 181 -7.85 -3.80 4.90
C THR A 181 -9.21 -3.64 5.57
N TYR A 182 -9.46 -4.37 6.66
CA TYR A 182 -10.75 -4.33 7.34
C TYR A 182 -10.98 -2.98 8.01
N LEU A 183 -9.95 -2.44 8.67
CA LEU A 183 -9.99 -1.12 9.29
C LEU A 183 -10.31 -0.03 8.26
N LYS A 184 -9.67 -0.07 7.08
CA LYS A 184 -9.96 0.87 5.97
C LYS A 184 -11.37 0.71 5.42
N LEU A 185 -11.81 -0.51 5.12
CA LEU A 185 -13.13 -0.76 4.54
C LEU A 185 -14.28 -0.36 5.50
N THR A 186 -14.06 -0.51 6.80
CA THR A 186 -15.05 -0.15 7.84
C THR A 186 -14.88 1.26 8.39
N LYS A 187 -13.80 1.96 8.05
CA LYS A 187 -13.37 3.25 8.61
C LYS A 187 -13.15 3.21 10.14
N LEU A 188 -12.85 2.03 10.68
CA LEU A 188 -12.51 1.85 12.08
C LEU A 188 -11.01 2.05 12.29
N ARG A 189 -10.63 2.49 13.49
CA ARG A 189 -9.24 2.84 13.82
C ARG A 189 -8.50 1.81 14.66
N LEU A 190 -9.23 0.94 15.36
CA LEU A 190 -8.65 -0.04 16.26
C LEU A 190 -8.93 -1.45 15.78
N GLY A 191 -7.85 -2.21 15.61
CA GLY A 191 -7.90 -3.64 15.38
C GLY A 191 -7.11 -4.42 16.42
N LEU A 192 -7.52 -5.66 16.65
CA LEU A 192 -6.81 -6.64 17.47
C LEU A 192 -6.41 -7.84 16.60
N LEU A 193 -5.13 -8.17 16.64
CA LEU A 193 -4.62 -9.45 16.12
C LEU A 193 -4.53 -10.42 17.29
N ILE A 194 -5.26 -11.53 17.24
CA ILE A 194 -5.25 -12.53 18.31
C ILE A 194 -4.71 -13.85 17.76
N ASN A 195 -3.66 -14.38 18.38
CA ASN A 195 -3.07 -15.67 18.01
C ASN A 195 -3.32 -16.70 19.11
N PHE A 196 -4.07 -17.75 18.75
CA PHE A 196 -4.40 -18.91 19.56
C PHE A 196 -3.47 -20.11 19.33
N GLY A 197 -2.55 -20.04 18.36
CA GLY A 197 -1.70 -21.17 17.97
C GLY A 197 -0.44 -21.35 18.83
N LEU A 198 -0.21 -20.47 19.81
CA LEU A 198 0.92 -20.55 20.74
C LEU A 198 0.53 -21.30 22.02
N ILE A 199 1.48 -21.44 22.96
CA ILE A 199 1.22 -22.02 24.29
C ILE A 199 0.26 -21.19 25.16
N GLN A 200 -0.05 -19.96 24.73
CA GLN A 200 -1.04 -19.08 25.32
C GLN A 200 -1.60 -18.14 24.24
N ALA A 201 -2.85 -17.69 24.39
CA ALA A 201 -3.40 -16.66 23.52
C ALA A 201 -2.55 -15.39 23.60
N LYS A 202 -2.16 -14.85 22.45
CA LYS A 202 -1.39 -13.60 22.35
C LYS A 202 -2.17 -12.58 21.54
N SER A 203 -2.48 -11.45 22.17
CA SER A 203 -3.15 -10.33 21.51
C SER A 203 -2.16 -9.21 21.19
N LYS A 204 -2.30 -8.63 20.00
CA LYS A 204 -1.61 -7.40 19.58
C LYS A 204 -2.63 -6.36 19.19
N ARG A 205 -2.54 -5.22 19.86
CA ARG A 205 -3.33 -4.04 19.59
C ARG A 205 -2.73 -3.25 18.43
N VAL A 206 -3.53 -2.91 17.43
CA VAL A 206 -3.09 -2.19 16.23
C VAL A 206 -3.96 -0.95 16.03
N ILE A 207 -3.34 0.22 16.11
CA ILE A 207 -3.97 1.48 15.73
C ILE A 207 -3.65 1.74 14.26
N PHE A 208 -4.71 1.94 13.48
CA PHE A 208 -4.61 2.38 12.10
C PHE A 208 -4.95 3.86 12.04
N ASP A 209 -3.96 4.63 11.58
CA ASP A 209 -4.12 6.02 11.23
C ASP A 209 -3.85 6.15 9.72
N GLU A 210 -4.70 6.88 9.01
CA GLU A 210 -4.61 7.08 7.55
C GLU A 210 -3.47 8.05 7.15
N ILE A 211 -2.35 8.01 7.87
CA ILE A 211 -1.19 8.83 7.57
C ILE A 211 -0.53 8.26 6.31
N ARG A 212 -0.66 9.00 5.21
CA ARG A 212 -0.02 8.70 3.93
C ARG A 212 1.31 9.43 3.81
N MET A 213 2.36 8.66 3.54
CA MET A 213 3.68 9.15 3.15
C MET A 213 3.78 9.19 1.61
N GLY A 214 4.71 10.00 1.09
CA GLY A 214 4.99 10.04 -0.34
C GLY A 214 5.51 8.70 -0.86
N SER A 215 5.22 8.40 -2.12
CA SER A 215 5.76 7.20 -2.77
C SER A 215 7.27 7.29 -2.94
N THR A 216 7.96 6.17 -2.87
CA THR A 216 9.41 6.08 -3.12
C THR A 216 9.69 5.24 -4.36
N GLU A 217 10.82 5.52 -5.01
CA GLU A 217 11.28 4.77 -6.18
C GLU A 217 12.77 4.44 -6.03
N SER A 218 13.14 3.22 -6.38
CA SER A 218 14.51 2.72 -6.35
C SER A 218 14.78 1.91 -7.62
N TRP A 219 15.78 2.32 -8.40
CA TRP A 219 16.09 1.71 -9.69
C TRP A 219 17.50 1.13 -9.65
N ASP A 220 17.65 -0.17 -9.97
CA ASP A 220 18.96 -0.78 -10.16
C ASP A 220 19.73 -0.07 -11.29
N ASP A 221 21.06 -0.05 -11.17
CA ASP A 221 21.93 0.48 -12.22
C ASP A 221 21.66 -0.21 -13.56
N GLY A 222 21.44 0.61 -14.59
CA GLY A 222 21.12 0.14 -15.92
C GLY A 222 19.64 -0.17 -16.18
N PHE A 223 18.77 -0.17 -15.15
CA PHE A 223 17.36 -0.50 -15.32
C PHE A 223 16.70 0.40 -16.38
N LEU A 224 16.70 1.72 -16.18
CA LEU A 224 16.04 2.65 -17.11
C LEU A 224 16.78 2.82 -18.44
N SER A 225 18.11 2.69 -18.45
CA SER A 225 18.90 2.85 -19.67
C SER A 225 18.76 1.66 -20.61
N ASN A 226 18.64 0.45 -20.06
CA ASN A 226 18.65 -0.81 -20.81
C ASN A 226 17.23 -1.37 -21.05
N PHE A 227 16.20 -0.72 -20.47
CA PHE A 227 14.82 -1.13 -20.70
C PHE A 227 14.39 -0.86 -22.14
N SER A 228 14.17 -1.92 -22.91
CA SER A 228 13.83 -1.83 -24.34
C SER A 228 12.38 -1.38 -24.59
N ARG A 229 11.44 -1.68 -23.68
CA ARG A 229 9.99 -1.38 -23.84
C ARG A 229 9.50 -0.20 -23.00
N LYS A 230 10.16 0.95 -23.11
CA LYS A 230 9.82 2.14 -22.30
C LYS A 230 8.34 2.54 -22.32
N PRO A 231 7.61 2.53 -23.46
CA PRO A 231 6.20 2.88 -23.46
C PRO A 231 5.33 1.96 -22.59
N THR A 232 5.56 0.63 -22.64
CA THR A 232 4.84 -0.32 -21.78
C THR A 232 5.14 -0.07 -20.31
N LEU A 233 6.42 0.14 -19.96
CA LEU A 233 6.81 0.43 -18.58
C LEU A 233 6.11 1.68 -18.04
N ASP A 234 6.09 2.77 -18.82
CA ASP A 234 5.43 4.02 -18.43
C ASP A 234 3.92 3.80 -18.20
N LEU A 235 3.25 3.04 -19.08
CA LEU A 235 1.83 2.72 -18.91
C LEU A 235 1.56 1.87 -17.66
N VAL A 236 2.44 0.92 -17.34
CA VAL A 236 2.33 0.10 -16.11
C VAL A 236 2.58 0.94 -14.86
N LEU A 237 3.61 1.79 -14.84
CA LEU A 237 3.87 2.69 -13.72
C LEU A 237 2.72 3.67 -13.50
N ASN A 238 2.15 4.22 -14.57
CA ASN A 238 0.98 5.09 -14.49
C ASN A 238 -0.27 4.34 -13.97
N SER A 239 -0.42 3.06 -14.33
CA SER A 239 -1.47 2.18 -13.79
C SER A 239 -1.32 1.99 -12.28
N ILE A 240 -0.12 1.63 -11.83
CA ILE A 240 0.20 1.45 -10.41
C ILE A 240 -0.03 2.74 -9.61
N ARG A 241 0.42 3.89 -10.15
CA ARG A 241 0.21 5.20 -9.52
C ARG A 241 -1.26 5.59 -9.45
N ALA A 242 -2.07 5.26 -10.47
CA ALA A 242 -3.52 5.48 -10.43
C ALA A 242 -4.21 4.65 -9.34
N VAL A 243 -3.80 3.39 -9.18
CA VAL A 243 -4.27 2.53 -8.07
C VAL A 243 -3.91 3.14 -6.71
N ASP A 244 -2.66 3.56 -6.54
CA ASP A 244 -2.22 4.22 -5.30
C ASP A 244 -2.94 5.54 -5.05
N GLN A 245 -3.23 6.33 -6.08
CA GLN A 245 -3.94 7.59 -5.94
C GLN A 245 -5.34 7.40 -5.34
N GLU A 246 -6.09 6.40 -5.80
CA GLU A 246 -7.47 6.14 -5.37
C GLU A 246 -7.57 5.31 -4.09
N LEU A 247 -6.86 4.17 -4.02
CA LEU A 247 -6.93 3.27 -2.86
C LEU A 247 -6.02 3.73 -1.72
N GLY A 248 -4.85 4.26 -2.07
CA GLY A 248 -3.75 4.48 -1.14
C GLY A 248 -3.20 3.18 -0.51
N PRO A 249 -2.20 3.32 0.37
CA PRO A 249 -1.47 2.21 0.99
C PRO A 249 -2.25 1.48 2.10
N GLY A 250 -1.72 0.35 2.58
CA GLY A 250 -2.26 -0.38 3.73
C GLY A 250 -3.29 -1.47 3.43
N PHE A 251 -3.72 -1.66 2.18
CA PHE A 251 -4.55 -2.82 1.81
C PHE A 251 -3.74 -4.11 1.62
N HIS A 252 -4.42 -5.25 1.67
CA HIS A 252 -3.88 -6.55 1.31
C HIS A 252 -3.60 -6.62 -0.20
N SER A 253 -2.54 -7.36 -0.60
CA SER A 253 -2.05 -7.44 -1.98
C SER A 253 -3.12 -7.86 -2.99
N LYS A 254 -4.05 -8.71 -2.58
CA LYS A 254 -5.24 -9.13 -3.35
C LYS A 254 -6.00 -7.92 -3.94
N LEU A 255 -6.15 -6.83 -3.19
CA LEU A 255 -6.87 -5.65 -3.64
C LEU A 255 -6.11 -4.89 -4.72
N TYR A 256 -4.80 -4.69 -4.53
CA TYR A 256 -3.96 -4.04 -5.53
C TYR A 256 -3.86 -4.87 -6.81
N LYS A 257 -3.74 -6.21 -6.71
CA LYS A 257 -3.77 -7.08 -7.89
C LYS A 257 -5.07 -6.89 -8.68
N ALA A 258 -6.23 -6.91 -8.01
CA ALA A 258 -7.51 -6.70 -8.68
C ALA A 258 -7.65 -5.30 -9.30
N ALA A 259 -7.18 -4.25 -8.62
CA ALA A 259 -7.22 -2.88 -9.14
C ALA A 259 -6.25 -2.66 -10.32
N VAL A 260 -5.00 -3.16 -10.21
CA VAL A 260 -4.01 -3.08 -11.30
C VAL A 260 -4.51 -3.85 -12.52
N LYS A 261 -5.19 -4.99 -12.34
CA LYS A 261 -5.82 -5.73 -13.44
C LYS A 261 -6.77 -4.86 -14.27
N ILE A 262 -7.63 -4.08 -13.60
CA ILE A 262 -8.55 -3.14 -14.25
C ILE A 262 -7.76 -2.07 -15.02
N GLU A 263 -6.74 -1.49 -14.41
CA GLU A 263 -5.91 -0.46 -15.04
C GLU A 263 -5.17 -0.94 -16.29
N LEU A 264 -4.60 -2.16 -16.25
CA LEU A 264 -3.90 -2.76 -17.37
C LEU A 264 -4.87 -3.10 -18.50
N GLY A 265 -6.04 -3.65 -18.17
CA GLY A 265 -7.09 -3.98 -19.13
C GLY A 265 -7.60 -2.75 -19.89
N GLN A 266 -7.85 -1.64 -19.19
CA GLN A 266 -8.27 -0.37 -19.83
C GLN A 266 -7.22 0.20 -20.79
N LYS A 267 -5.93 -0.02 -20.49
CA LYS A 267 -4.81 0.40 -21.33
C LYS A 267 -4.39 -0.64 -22.36
N GLN A 268 -5.11 -1.77 -22.46
CA GLN A 268 -4.84 -2.87 -23.39
C GLN A 268 -3.40 -3.40 -23.28
N ILE A 269 -2.86 -3.43 -22.07
CA ILE A 269 -1.53 -3.98 -21.79
C ILE A 269 -1.67 -5.49 -21.61
N ASN A 270 -0.90 -6.29 -22.34
CA ASN A 270 -0.94 -7.73 -22.18
C ASN A 270 -0.16 -8.14 -20.93
N TYR A 271 -0.74 -9.04 -20.15
CA TYR A 271 -0.05 -9.66 -19.03
C TYR A 271 -0.53 -11.10 -18.83
N ASP A 272 0.33 -11.93 -18.26
CA ASP A 272 0.02 -13.30 -17.85
C ASP A 272 0.24 -13.45 -16.35
N GLU A 273 -0.76 -13.97 -15.64
CA GLU A 273 -0.72 -14.21 -14.20
C GLU A 273 -0.17 -15.60 -13.85
N ASN A 274 -0.20 -16.54 -14.79
CA ASN A 274 0.16 -17.95 -14.56
C ASN A 274 1.56 -18.23 -15.10
N VAL A 275 2.55 -17.50 -14.57
CA VAL A 275 3.93 -17.64 -15.03
C VAL A 275 4.53 -18.91 -14.44
N LEU A 276 5.01 -19.80 -15.30
CA LEU A 276 5.73 -21.01 -14.91
C LEU A 276 7.23 -20.80 -15.06
N ILE A 277 7.97 -21.05 -13.98
CA ILE A 277 9.43 -21.03 -13.98
C ILE A 277 9.97 -22.43 -14.24
N PRO A 278 10.76 -22.63 -15.31
CA PRO A 278 11.47 -23.87 -15.51
C PRO A 278 12.61 -24.01 -14.48
N ILE A 279 12.59 -25.11 -13.74
CA ILE A 279 13.69 -25.47 -12.83
C ILE A 279 14.56 -26.51 -13.54
N GLU A 280 15.56 -26.02 -14.26
CA GLU A 280 16.51 -26.89 -14.95
C GLU A 280 17.51 -27.50 -13.95
N SER A 281 17.55 -28.83 -13.87
CA SER A 281 18.58 -29.57 -13.15
C SER A 281 19.18 -30.63 -14.05
N GLN A 282 20.52 -30.70 -14.10
CA GLN A 282 21.25 -31.69 -14.92
C GLN A 282 21.04 -33.14 -14.45
N ARG A 283 20.44 -33.34 -13.26
CA ARG A 283 20.35 -34.66 -12.60
C ARG A 283 18.93 -35.12 -12.34
N VAL A 284 17.96 -34.20 -12.35
CA VAL A 284 16.57 -34.48 -11.94
C VAL A 284 15.63 -33.65 -12.79
N GLN A 285 14.58 -34.28 -13.31
CA GLN A 285 13.46 -33.57 -13.90
C GLN A 285 12.62 -32.98 -12.77
N VAL A 286 12.57 -31.64 -12.69
CA VAL A 286 11.75 -30.92 -11.72
C VAL A 286 10.63 -30.25 -12.47
N ASP A 287 9.39 -30.43 -12.00
CA ASP A 287 8.24 -29.77 -12.59
C ASP A 287 8.37 -28.25 -12.51
N PRO A 288 7.91 -27.51 -13.53
CA PRO A 288 7.88 -26.06 -13.48
C PRO A 288 7.09 -25.55 -12.27
N MET A 289 7.58 -24.48 -11.66
CA MET A 289 6.93 -23.87 -10.51
C MET A 289 6.13 -22.64 -10.96
N GLU A 290 4.86 -22.58 -10.60
CA GLU A 290 4.03 -21.37 -10.78
C GLU A 290 4.46 -20.29 -9.78
N ILE A 291 4.56 -19.04 -10.25
CA ILE A 291 4.91 -17.88 -9.42
C ILE A 291 3.79 -16.85 -9.34
N ASP A 292 3.77 -16.10 -8.25
CA ASP A 292 2.78 -15.04 -7.98
C ASP A 292 3.09 -13.69 -8.66
N PHE A 293 3.87 -13.72 -9.75
CA PHE A 293 4.38 -12.57 -10.51
C PHE A 293 3.76 -12.59 -11.90
N TRP A 294 3.51 -11.41 -12.44
CA TRP A 294 2.91 -11.28 -13.76
C TRP A 294 3.97 -11.07 -14.83
N MET A 295 3.88 -11.80 -15.94
CA MET A 295 4.67 -11.50 -17.14
C MET A 295 3.97 -10.39 -17.90
N VAL A 296 4.60 -9.23 -18.09
CA VAL A 296 4.00 -8.11 -18.83
C VAL A 296 4.58 -8.05 -20.23
N ASP A 297 3.72 -8.13 -21.25
CA ASP A 297 4.05 -8.00 -22.67
C ASP A 297 5.17 -8.96 -23.15
N GLY A 298 5.42 -10.04 -22.42
CA GLY A 298 6.54 -10.97 -22.65
C GLY A 298 7.92 -10.33 -22.47
N ALA A 299 8.03 -9.24 -21.71
CA ALA A 299 9.22 -8.40 -21.67
C ALA A 299 9.84 -8.24 -20.27
N PHE A 300 9.02 -8.21 -19.22
CA PHE A 300 9.48 -8.06 -17.84
C PHE A 300 8.48 -8.67 -16.87
N LEU A 301 8.98 -8.99 -15.67
CA LEU A 301 8.12 -9.44 -14.57
C LEU A 301 7.59 -8.26 -13.77
N LEU A 302 6.35 -8.37 -13.30
CA LEU A 302 5.71 -7.43 -12.38
C LEU A 302 5.28 -8.18 -11.11
N ALA A 303 5.82 -7.78 -9.97
CA ALA A 303 5.36 -8.23 -8.66
C ALA A 303 4.47 -7.15 -8.03
N ILE A 304 3.27 -7.53 -7.60
CA ILE A 304 2.33 -6.66 -6.88
C ILE A 304 2.18 -7.20 -5.47
N LEU A 305 2.81 -6.51 -4.52
CA LEU A 305 3.02 -6.96 -3.15
C LEU A 305 2.48 -5.94 -2.15
N ALA A 306 2.20 -6.40 -0.93
CA ALA A 306 1.81 -5.52 0.16
C ALA A 306 2.24 -6.07 1.52
N GLY A 307 2.41 -5.19 2.50
CA GLY A 307 2.73 -5.58 3.87
C GLY A 307 2.62 -4.40 4.84
N LYS A 308 3.03 -4.63 6.09
CA LYS A 308 3.00 -3.59 7.14
C LYS A 308 4.18 -2.62 7.02
N ASP A 309 5.38 -3.18 6.98
CA ASP A 309 6.65 -2.46 7.03
C ASP A 309 7.27 -2.41 5.62
N ASP A 310 8.52 -1.97 5.51
CA ASP A 310 9.22 -1.90 4.22
C ASP A 310 9.42 -3.28 3.58
N MET A 311 9.52 -3.27 2.25
CA MET A 311 9.76 -4.48 1.46
C MET A 311 11.02 -5.22 1.94
N ARG A 312 10.94 -6.55 2.02
CA ARG A 312 12.07 -7.36 2.47
C ARG A 312 13.08 -7.50 1.33
N LYS A 313 14.37 -7.58 1.68
CA LYS A 313 15.43 -7.92 0.71
C LYS A 313 15.16 -9.24 0.00
N TYR A 314 14.49 -10.18 0.67
CA TYR A 314 14.07 -11.46 0.10
C TYR A 314 13.25 -11.28 -1.20
N ASP A 315 12.36 -10.29 -1.27
CA ASP A 315 11.51 -10.06 -2.44
C ASP A 315 12.34 -9.65 -3.68
N ILE A 316 13.43 -8.90 -3.47
CA ILE A 316 14.41 -8.54 -4.51
C ILE A 316 15.18 -9.78 -4.99
N TYR A 317 15.68 -10.60 -4.07
CA TYR A 317 16.40 -11.84 -4.42
C TYR A 317 15.50 -12.84 -5.15
N ARG A 318 14.23 -12.92 -4.75
CA ARG A 318 13.20 -13.72 -5.41
C ARG A 318 13.01 -13.26 -6.85
N MET A 319 12.80 -11.96 -7.08
CA MET A 319 12.72 -11.37 -8.43
C MET A 319 13.95 -11.72 -9.28
N ARG A 320 15.17 -11.49 -8.77
CA ARG A 320 16.41 -11.78 -9.52
C ARG A 320 16.55 -13.25 -9.90
N SER A 321 16.19 -14.15 -9.00
CA SER A 321 16.16 -15.59 -9.28
C SER A 321 15.21 -15.90 -10.44
N TYR A 322 14.00 -15.35 -10.38
CA TYR A 322 12.98 -15.60 -11.41
C TYR A 322 13.38 -15.06 -12.78
N LEU A 323 13.94 -13.84 -12.81
CA LEU A 323 14.49 -13.24 -14.04
C LEU A 323 15.56 -14.13 -14.68
N LYS A 324 16.49 -14.66 -13.89
CA LYS A 324 17.55 -15.57 -14.37
C LYS A 324 16.97 -16.82 -15.04
N HIS A 325 16.00 -17.48 -14.40
CA HIS A 325 15.41 -18.71 -14.93
C HIS A 325 14.55 -18.45 -16.18
N LEU A 326 13.89 -17.30 -16.26
CA LEU A 326 13.09 -16.90 -17.41
C LEU A 326 13.91 -16.23 -18.53
N LYS A 327 15.22 -16.04 -18.33
CA LYS A 327 16.13 -15.34 -19.26
C LYS A 327 15.63 -13.93 -19.59
N LEU A 328 15.13 -13.24 -18.56
CA LEU A 328 14.67 -11.85 -18.63
C LEU A 328 15.65 -10.94 -17.91
N ASN A 329 15.77 -9.70 -18.39
CA ASN A 329 16.71 -8.74 -17.81
C ASN A 329 16.06 -7.75 -16.83
N HIS A 330 14.73 -7.64 -16.83
CA HIS A 330 14.03 -6.58 -16.09
C HIS A 330 12.86 -7.14 -15.29
N GLY A 331 12.73 -6.64 -14.07
CA GLY A 331 11.57 -6.86 -13.20
C GLY A 331 11.17 -5.58 -12.50
N LEU A 332 9.87 -5.41 -12.26
CA LEU A 332 9.29 -4.30 -11.51
C LEU A 332 8.59 -4.86 -10.27
N ILE A 333 8.83 -4.27 -9.11
CA ILE A 333 8.08 -4.56 -7.89
C ILE A 333 7.31 -3.32 -7.49
N ALA A 334 5.99 -3.44 -7.40
CA ALA A 334 5.11 -2.48 -6.77
C ALA A 334 4.74 -3.00 -5.38
N TYR A 335 5.25 -2.34 -4.35
CA TYR A 335 5.08 -2.75 -2.96
C TYR A 335 4.33 -1.67 -2.18
N TRP A 336 3.14 -1.99 -1.65
CA TRP A 336 2.42 -1.10 -0.76
C TRP A 336 2.63 -1.52 0.70
N ASN A 337 3.31 -0.68 1.48
CA ASN A 337 3.36 -0.86 2.93
C ASN A 337 2.12 -0.23 3.61
N ALA A 338 2.13 -0.07 4.94
CA ALA A 338 1.03 0.56 5.66
C ALA A 338 0.81 2.06 5.32
N LYS A 339 1.82 2.76 4.79
CA LYS A 339 1.86 4.23 4.66
C LYS A 339 2.21 4.77 3.29
N SER A 340 2.76 3.96 2.38
CA SER A 340 3.28 4.42 1.08
C SER A 340 3.35 3.29 0.05
N LEU A 341 3.33 3.68 -1.22
CA LEU A 341 3.79 2.88 -2.35
C LEU A 341 5.32 2.98 -2.48
N GLN A 342 5.98 1.85 -2.71
CA GLN A 342 7.40 1.73 -3.00
C GLN A 342 7.57 1.01 -4.35
N LEU A 343 8.29 1.62 -5.28
CA LEU A 343 8.57 1.07 -6.60
C LEU A 343 10.03 0.65 -6.69
N TYR A 344 10.28 -0.57 -7.15
CA TYR A 344 11.62 -1.10 -7.37
C TYR A 344 11.78 -1.64 -8.78
N GLY A 345 12.69 -1.08 -9.57
CA GLY A 345 13.10 -1.71 -10.82
C GLY A 345 14.39 -2.48 -10.65
N ILE A 346 14.33 -3.77 -10.98
CA ILE A 346 15.41 -4.74 -10.84
C ILE A 346 15.99 -5.03 -12.22
N HIS A 347 17.30 -4.88 -12.35
CA HIS A 347 18.03 -5.15 -13.59
C HIS A 347 18.99 -6.33 -13.36
N GLN A 348 18.81 -7.38 -14.16
CA GLN A 348 19.56 -8.63 -14.10
C GLN A 348 20.17 -8.87 -15.49
N PRO A 349 21.37 -8.30 -15.77
CA PRO A 349 22.01 -8.42 -17.07
C PRO A 349 22.46 -9.84 -17.41
#